data_AF-A0A7C6UCC9-F1
#
_entry.id   AF-A0A7C6UCC9-F1
#
_cell.length_a   1.000
_cell.length_b   1.000
_cell.length_c   1.000
_cell.angle_alpha   90.00
_cell.angle_beta   90.00
_cell.angle_gamma   90.00
#
_symmetry.space_group_name_H-M   'P 1'
#
loop_
_entity.id
_entity.type
_entity.pdbx_description
1 polymer ?
#
loop_
_entity_poly.entity_id
_entity_poly.type
_entity_poly.pdbx_seq_one_letter_code
_entity_poly.pdbx_strand_id
1 'polypeptide(L)'
;MSVYLQDFSRGILKENPIFRQLLGTCPTLAVTTLAINGLGMGLSVTAVLACSNVVISCLRRFIPERIRIPCYIVVIATFVTVIDMLLKAFQPGLYKALGVFVPLIVVNCIILGR
;
A
#
# COMPACT_ATOMS: atom_id res chain seq x y z
N MET A 1 -7.45 33.97 3.05
CA MET A 1 -7.46 33.28 1.75
C MET A 1 -6.17 32.52 1.42
N SER A 2 -5.00 32.84 2.02
CA SER A 2 -3.70 32.18 1.71
C SER A 2 -3.37 30.94 2.59
N VAL A 3 -4.01 30.81 3.76
CA VAL A 3 -3.72 29.73 4.74
C VAL A 3 -4.08 28.34 4.18
N TYR A 4 -5.23 28.18 3.53
CA TYR A 4 -5.66 26.90 2.95
C TYR A 4 -4.76 26.42 1.80
N LEU A 5 -4.20 27.32 0.99
CA LEU A 5 -3.24 26.97 -0.07
C LEU A 5 -1.87 26.57 0.51
N GLN A 6 -1.46 27.20 1.62
CA GLN A 6 -0.25 26.79 2.34
C GLN A 6 -0.40 25.40 2.98
N ASP A 7 -1.55 25.08 3.56
CA ASP A 7 -1.82 23.75 4.12
C ASP A 7 -1.90 22.68 3.02
N PHE A 8 -2.53 23.00 1.88
CA PHE A 8 -2.57 22.10 0.72
C PHE A 8 -1.17 21.83 0.13
N SER A 9 -0.35 22.87 -0.01
CA SER A 9 1.03 22.73 -0.50
C SER A 9 1.94 21.98 0.50
N ARG A 10 1.70 22.15 1.80
CA ARG A 10 2.41 21.40 2.85
C ARG A 10 2.08 19.90 2.80
N GLY A 11 0.82 19.54 2.59
CA GLY A 11 0.40 18.13 2.49
C GLY A 11 1.05 17.36 1.33
N ILE A 12 1.22 18.00 0.16
CA ILE A 12 1.76 17.34 -1.03
C ILE A 12 3.29 17.19 -0.97
N LEU A 13 4.02 18.21 -0.49
CA LEU A 13 5.49 18.24 -0.55
C LEU A 13 6.19 18.10 0.80
N LYS A 14 5.70 18.75 1.86
CA LYS A 14 6.40 18.85 3.16
C LYS A 14 6.03 17.74 4.14
N GLU A 15 4.81 17.21 4.03
CA GLU A 15 4.28 16.19 4.95
C GLU A 15 4.07 14.82 4.31
N ASN A 16 4.37 14.69 3.02
CA ASN A 16 4.24 13.40 2.35
C ASN A 16 5.27 12.40 2.92
N PRO A 17 4.82 11.26 3.50
CA PRO A 17 5.70 10.27 4.12
C PRO A 17 6.78 9.73 3.18
N ILE A 18 6.53 9.73 1.88
CA ILE A 18 7.50 9.29 0.85
C ILE A 18 8.70 10.25 0.78
N PHE A 19 8.46 11.56 0.87
CA PHE A 19 9.50 12.59 0.75
C PHE A 19 10.14 12.96 2.09
N ARG A 20 9.39 12.93 3.19
CA ARG A 20 9.88 13.32 4.51
C ARG A 20 10.56 12.18 5.27
N GLN A 21 10.01 10.97 5.16
CA GLN A 21 10.42 9.82 5.96
C GLN A 21 11.12 8.74 5.11
N LEU A 22 11.20 8.93 3.79
CA LEU A 22 11.76 7.98 2.81
C LEU A 22 11.17 6.56 2.94
N LEU A 23 9.89 6.45 3.30
CA LEU A 23 9.19 5.17 3.41
C LEU A 23 8.42 4.84 2.13
N GLY A 24 8.45 3.56 1.74
CA GLY A 24 7.66 3.06 0.60
C GLY A 24 8.24 3.39 -0.77
N THR A 25 9.53 3.70 -0.89
CA THR A 25 10.17 4.08 -2.16
C THR A 25 10.21 2.94 -3.20
N CYS A 26 10.30 1.68 -2.77
CA CYS A 26 10.38 0.52 -3.66
C CYS A 26 9.20 0.41 -4.64
N PRO A 27 7.93 0.40 -4.18
CA PRO A 27 6.79 0.38 -5.11
C PRO A 27 6.64 1.69 -5.88
N THR A 28 6.97 2.84 -5.28
CA THR A 28 6.86 4.14 -5.95
C THR A 28 7.78 4.23 -7.16
N LEU A 29 9.02 3.77 -7.04
CA LEU A 29 9.98 3.72 -8.15
C LEU A 29 9.51 2.77 -9.26
N ALA A 30 8.95 1.61 -8.90
CA ALA A 30 8.51 0.60 -9.85
C ALA A 30 7.37 1.09 -10.78
N VAL A 31 6.46 1.94 -10.26
CA VAL A 31 5.27 2.40 -11.01
C VAL A 31 5.46 3.71 -11.76
N THR A 32 6.65 4.31 -11.75
CA THR A 32 6.96 5.54 -12.51
C THR A 32 6.95 5.35 -14.03
N THR A 33 6.87 4.10 -14.51
CA THR A 33 6.90 3.76 -15.94
C THR A 33 5.67 4.21 -16.72
N LEU A 34 4.47 4.06 -16.14
CA LEU A 34 3.20 4.43 -16.75
C LEU A 34 2.23 4.94 -15.69
N ALA A 35 1.51 6.02 -15.99
CA ALA A 35 0.50 6.58 -15.08
C ALA A 35 -0.59 5.55 -14.72
N ILE A 36 -0.94 4.65 -15.66
CA ILE A 36 -1.92 3.59 -15.43
C ILE A 36 -1.44 2.56 -14.40
N ASN A 37 -0.13 2.29 -14.35
CA ASN A 37 0.49 1.37 -13.40
C ASN A 37 0.47 1.96 -11.99
N GLY A 38 0.77 3.27 -11.88
CA GLY A 38 0.71 4.00 -10.62
C GLY A 38 -0.70 4.05 -10.04
N LEU A 39 -1.70 4.36 -10.87
CA LEU A 39 -3.11 4.32 -10.48
C LEU A 39 -3.55 2.92 -10.05
N GLY A 40 -3.20 1.89 -10.83
CA GLY A 40 -3.53 0.50 -10.52
C GLY A 40 -2.93 0.02 -9.20
N MET A 41 -1.65 0.31 -8.95
CA MET A 41 -0.99 -0.07 -7.70
C MET A 41 -1.53 0.73 -6.50
N GLY A 42 -1.75 2.04 -6.66
CA GLY A 42 -2.28 2.89 -5.59
C GLY A 42 -3.70 2.49 -5.15
N LEU A 43 -4.58 2.20 -6.11
CA LEU A 43 -5.93 1.71 -5.83
C LEU A 43 -5.89 0.35 -5.12
N SER A 44 -5.03 -0.57 -5.60
CA SER A 44 -4.84 -1.89 -4.98
C SER A 44 -4.38 -1.79 -3.53
N VAL A 45 -3.36 -0.96 -3.28
CA VAL A 45 -2.81 -0.73 -1.92
C VAL A 45 -3.87 -0.14 -1.00
N THR A 46 -4.63 0.84 -1.48
CA THR A 46 -5.69 1.49 -0.68
C THR A 46 -6.80 0.50 -0.32
N ALA A 47 -7.24 -0.34 -1.27
CA ALA A 47 -8.24 -1.36 -1.03
C ALA A 47 -7.75 -2.43 -0.03
N VAL A 48 -6.53 -2.93 -0.19
CA VAL A 48 -5.93 -3.90 0.74
C VAL A 48 -5.79 -3.33 2.14
N LEU A 49 -5.31 -2.08 2.27
CA LEU A 49 -5.15 -1.41 3.56
C LEU A 49 -6.48 -1.21 4.28
N ALA A 50 -7.50 -0.75 3.55
CA ALA A 50 -8.83 -0.55 4.11
C ALA A 50 -9.40 -1.88 4.67
N CYS A 51 -9.37 -2.94 3.87
CA CYS A 51 -9.84 -4.27 4.29
C CYS A 51 -9.00 -4.84 5.44
N SER A 52 -7.67 -4.76 5.33
CA SER A 52 -6.76 -5.32 6.34
C SER A 52 -6.91 -4.62 7.68
N ASN A 53 -7.12 -3.30 7.71
CA ASN A 53 -7.31 -2.55 8.96
C ASN A 53 -8.58 -2.99 9.70
N VAL A 54 -9.67 -3.27 8.99
CA VAL A 54 -10.90 -3.79 9.60
C VAL A 54 -10.63 -5.14 10.27
N VAL A 55 -9.99 -6.06 9.57
CA VAL A 55 -9.66 -7.39 10.11
C VAL A 55 -8.68 -7.30 11.28
N ILE A 56 -7.62 -6.49 11.15
CA ILE A 56 -6.62 -6.29 12.20
C ILE A 56 -7.26 -5.70 13.46
N SER A 57 -8.20 -4.76 13.32
CA SER A 57 -8.91 -4.18 14.46
C SER A 57 -9.69 -5.24 15.25
N CYS A 58 -10.35 -6.18 14.57
CA CYS A 58 -11.03 -7.31 15.21
C CYS A 58 -10.06 -8.29 15.90
N LEU A 59 -8.93 -8.59 15.26
CA LEU A 59 -7.97 -9.58 15.79
C LEU A 59 -7.04 -9.01 16.88
N ARG A 60 -6.94 -7.69 17.03
CA ARG A 60 -5.99 -7.03 17.94
C ARG A 60 -6.04 -7.53 19.38
N ARG A 61 -7.21 -7.94 19.89
CA ARG A 61 -7.35 -8.44 21.28
C ARG A 61 -6.75 -9.83 21.50
N PHE A 62 -6.57 -10.63 20.45
CA PHE A 62 -6.06 -11.99 20.54
C PHE A 62 -4.55 -12.12 20.27
N ILE A 63 -3.91 -11.09 19.71
CA ILE A 63 -2.53 -11.17 19.22
C ILE A 63 -1.54 -10.72 20.32
N PRO A 64 -0.63 -11.59 20.78
CA PRO A 64 0.42 -11.22 21.73
C PRO A 64 1.46 -10.29 21.10
N GLU A 65 1.98 -9.32 21.86
CA GLU A 65 2.80 -8.23 21.32
C GLU A 65 4.08 -8.67 20.61
N ARG A 66 4.68 -9.79 21.03
CA ARG A 66 5.92 -10.30 20.45
C ARG A 66 5.80 -10.75 18.98
N ILE A 67 4.60 -11.10 18.51
CA ILE A 67 4.38 -11.62 17.14
C ILE A 67 3.45 -10.74 16.31
N ARG A 68 3.18 -9.51 16.76
CA ARG A 68 2.23 -8.60 16.10
C ARG A 68 2.59 -8.30 14.63
N ILE A 69 3.85 -7.99 14.36
CA ILE A 69 4.34 -7.65 13.01
C ILE A 69 4.14 -8.82 12.03
N PRO A 70 4.66 -10.05 12.29
CA PRO A 70 4.44 -11.17 11.39
C PRO A 70 2.95 -11.53 11.21
N CYS A 71 2.13 -11.47 12.25
CA CYS A 71 0.68 -11.68 12.10
C CYS A 71 0.04 -10.68 11.13
N TYR A 72 0.39 -9.40 11.22
CA TYR A 72 -0.14 -8.37 10.31
C TYR A 72 0.31 -8.59 8.86
N ILE A 73 1.57 -9.00 8.66
CA ILE A 73 2.11 -9.33 7.34
C ILE A 73 1.32 -10.48 6.70
N VAL A 74 1.02 -11.54 7.46
CA VAL A 74 0.24 -12.68 6.94
C VAL A 74 -1.17 -12.24 6.52
N VAL A 75 -1.85 -11.44 7.34
CA VAL A 75 -3.18 -10.91 6.99
C VAL A 75 -3.12 -10.11 5.69
N ILE A 76 -2.19 -9.16 5.58
CA ILE A 76 -2.03 -8.35 4.35
C ILE A 76 -1.68 -9.24 3.16
N ALA A 77 -0.79 -10.21 3.33
CA ALA A 77 -0.38 -11.14 2.28
C ALA A 77 -1.58 -11.88 1.69
N THR A 78 -2.51 -12.37 2.53
CA THR A 78 -3.71 -13.06 2.03
C THR A 78 -4.57 -12.17 1.15
N PHE A 79 -4.80 -10.90 1.55
CA PHE A 79 -5.54 -9.94 0.74
C PHE A 79 -4.82 -9.57 -0.56
N VAL A 80 -3.49 -9.42 -0.50
CA VAL A 80 -2.68 -9.15 -1.69
C VAL A 80 -2.73 -10.31 -2.68
N THR A 81 -2.74 -11.57 -2.20
CA THR A 81 -2.92 -12.75 -3.07
C THR A 81 -4.28 -12.75 -3.76
N VAL A 82 -5.35 -12.34 -3.08
CA VAL A 82 -6.67 -12.17 -3.69
C VAL A 82 -6.62 -11.12 -4.81
N ILE A 83 -5.98 -9.98 -4.56
CA ILE A 83 -5.78 -8.94 -5.59
C ILE A 83 -4.96 -9.45 -6.78
N ASP A 84 -3.90 -10.24 -6.54
CA ASP A 84 -3.09 -10.83 -7.61
C ASP A 84 -3.96 -11.67 -8.57
N MET A 85 -4.84 -12.51 -8.01
CA MET A 85 -5.79 -13.31 -8.78
C MET A 85 -6.81 -12.45 -9.52
N LEU A 86 -7.31 -11.39 -8.90
CA LEU A 86 -8.21 -10.42 -9.54
C LEU A 86 -7.54 -9.70 -10.73
N LEU A 87 -6.28 -9.26 -10.60
CA LEU A 87 -5.57 -8.61 -11.70
C LEU A 87 -5.37 -9.55 -12.88
N LYS A 88 -5.04 -10.83 -12.62
CA LYS A 88 -4.94 -11.87 -13.67
C LYS A 88 -6.25 -12.03 -14.43
N ALA A 89 -7.39 -11.96 -13.74
CA ALA A 89 -8.70 -12.19 -14.33
C ALA A 89 -9.24 -10.98 -15.11
N PHE A 90 -9.08 -9.76 -14.59
CA PHE A 90 -9.72 -8.57 -15.18
C PHE A 90 -8.84 -7.83 -16.19
N GLN A 91 -7.52 -7.76 -15.96
CA GLN A 91 -6.65 -6.94 -16.81
C GLN A 91 -5.27 -7.60 -17.00
N PRO A 92 -5.13 -8.55 -17.94
CA PRO A 92 -3.88 -9.27 -18.19
C PRO A 92 -2.75 -8.34 -18.67
N GLY A 93 -3.08 -7.21 -19.29
CA GLY A 93 -2.10 -6.19 -19.69
C GLY A 93 -1.41 -5.52 -18.50
N LEU A 94 -2.18 -5.21 -17.45
CA LEU A 94 -1.65 -4.64 -16.22
C LEU A 94 -0.92 -5.70 -15.39
N TYR A 95 -1.43 -6.93 -15.37
CA TYR A 95 -0.79 -8.05 -14.68
C TYR A 95 0.61 -8.35 -15.21
N LYS A 96 0.87 -8.25 -16.53
CA LYS A 96 2.22 -8.44 -17.09
C LYS A 96 3.25 -7.45 -16.55
N ALA A 97 2.84 -6.21 -16.27
CA ALA A 97 3.72 -5.17 -15.75
C ALA A 97 3.79 -5.18 -14.21
N LEU A 98 2.65 -5.37 -13.54
CA LEU A 98 2.51 -5.21 -12.09
C LEU A 98 2.67 -6.52 -11.31
N GLY A 99 2.47 -7.68 -11.92
CA GLY A 99 2.39 -8.98 -11.22
C GLY A 99 3.62 -9.30 -10.37
N VAL A 100 4.83 -8.98 -10.88
CA VAL A 100 6.08 -9.16 -10.13
C VAL A 100 6.20 -8.17 -8.95
N PHE A 101 5.49 -7.04 -9.03
CA PHE A 101 5.50 -5.99 -8.02
C PHE A 101 4.35 -6.10 -7.01
N VAL A 102 3.38 -7.01 -7.21
CA VAL A 102 2.29 -7.24 -6.25
C VAL A 102 2.82 -7.64 -4.85
N PRO A 103 3.84 -8.53 -4.72
CA PRO A 103 4.44 -8.84 -3.42
C PRO A 103 5.11 -7.65 -2.72
N LEU A 104 5.55 -6.61 -3.47
CA LEU A 104 6.12 -5.40 -2.88
C LEU A 104 5.09 -4.62 -2.05
N ILE A 105 3.80 -4.88 -2.23
CA ILE A 105 2.73 -4.31 -1.39
C ILE A 105 2.86 -4.85 0.04
N VAL A 106 3.11 -6.15 0.22
CA VAL A 106 3.18 -6.79 1.54
C VAL A 106 4.33 -6.26 2.37
N VAL A 107 5.49 -6.06 1.72
CA VAL A 107 6.72 -5.56 2.36
C VAL A 107 6.85 -4.04 2.28
N ASN A 108 5.78 -3.33 1.92
CA ASN A 108 5.84 -1.88 1.82
C ASN A 108 6.07 -1.27 3.20
N CYS A 109 7.21 -0.58 3.36
CA CYS A 109 7.59 0.05 4.62
C CYS A 109 6.59 1.10 5.11
N ILE A 110 5.80 1.72 4.22
CA ILE A 110 4.72 2.65 4.60
C ILE A 110 3.58 1.92 5.32
N ILE A 111 3.37 0.64 5.00
CA ILE A 111 2.34 -0.21 5.59
C ILE A 111 2.85 -0.85 6.89
N LEU A 112 4.16 -1.03 7.04
CA LEU A 112 4.79 -1.57 8.24
C LEU A 112 5.14 -0.50 9.28
N GLY A 113 5.39 0.73 8.85
CA GLY A 113 5.66 1.89 9.72
C GLY A 113 4.42 2.46 10.41
N ARG A 114 3.25 1.84 10.21
CA ARG A 114 2.01 2.10 10.97
C ARG A 114 1.99 1.30 12.26
#